data_AF-A0A317NM36-F1
#
_entry.id   AF-A0A317NM36-F1
#
_cell.length_a   1.000
_cell.length_b   1.000
_cell.length_c   1.000
_cell.angle_alpha   90.00
_cell.angle_beta   90.00
_cell.angle_gamma   90.00
#
_symmetry.space_group_name_H-M   'P 1'
#
loop_
_entity.id
_entity.type
_entity.pdbx_description
1 polymer ?
#
loop_
_entity_poly.entity_id
_entity_poly.type
_entity_poly.pdbx_seq_one_letter_code
_entity_poly.pdbx_strand_id
1 'polypeptide(L)' 'MSRTLIDIDDDALALAAEELGTKTKVATVNAALREVANRRAVAKMLQQFRDTDTDLSPEGMKGAWR' A
#
# COMPACT_ATOMS: atom_id res chain seq x y z
N MET A 1 -16.60 -8.54 -7.07
CA MET A 1 -16.82 -7.09 -6.93
C MET A 1 -18.32 -6.84 -6.85
N SER A 2 -18.76 -6.01 -5.90
CA SER A 2 -20.13 -5.47 -5.87
C SER A 2 -20.20 -4.21 -6.75
N ARG A 3 -21.37 -3.91 -7.29
CA ARG A 3 -21.62 -2.64 -8.00
C ARG A 3 -22.04 -1.60 -6.98
N THR A 4 -21.34 -0.47 -6.96
CA THR A 4 -21.65 0.68 -6.11
C THR A 4 -21.78 1.88 -7.02
N LEU A 5 -22.90 2.62 -6.89
CA LEU A 5 -23.10 3.87 -7.60
C LEU A 5 -22.59 4.99 -6.69
N ILE A 6 -21.60 5.74 -7.16
CA ILE A 6 -21.02 6.89 -6.47
C ILE A 6 -20.72 7.98 -7.50
N ASP A 7 -20.86 9.23 -7.08
CA ASP A 7 -20.32 10.36 -7.83
C ASP A 7 -18.83 10.47 -7.52
N ILE A 8 -18.03 10.71 -8.55
CA ILE A 8 -16.57 10.81 -8.46
C ILE A 8 -16.17 12.10 -9.17
N ASP A 9 -15.25 12.84 -8.54
CA ASP A 9 -14.58 13.97 -9.18
C ASP A 9 -13.76 13.47 -10.38
N ASP A 10 -14.15 13.89 -11.58
CA ASP A 10 -13.54 13.44 -12.82
C ASP A 10 -12.11 13.95 -13.01
N ASP A 11 -11.76 15.12 -12.46
CA ASP A 11 -10.40 15.67 -12.52
C ASP A 11 -9.47 14.86 -11.61
N ALA A 12 -9.92 14.58 -10.38
CA ALA A 12 -9.18 13.72 -9.46
C ALA A 12 -8.99 12.30 -10.01
N LEU A 13 -10.02 11.77 -10.69
CA LEU A 13 -9.98 10.46 -11.33
C LEU A 13 -9.00 10.43 -12.51
N ALA A 14 -8.95 11.50 -13.31
CA ALA A 14 -8.02 11.62 -14.42
C ALA A 14 -6.57 11.66 -13.94
N LEU A 15 -6.27 12.49 -12.93
CA LEU A 15 -4.95 12.57 -12.31
C LEU A 15 -4.52 11.21 -11.73
N ALA A 16 -5.42 10.54 -11.02
CA ALA A 16 -5.14 9.20 -10.51
C ALA A 16 -4.91 8.19 -11.63
N ALA A 17 -5.60 8.31 -12.77
CA ALA A 17 -5.42 7.41 -13.90
C ALA A 17 -4.05 7.57 -14.56
N GLU A 18 -3.58 8.81 -14.71
CA GLU A 18 -2.24 9.14 -15.21
C GLU A 18 -1.15 8.59 -14.28
N GLU A 19 -1.22 8.92 -12.99
CA GLU A 19 -0.25 8.48 -11.98
C GLU A 19 -0.18 6.95 -11.86
N LEU A 20 -1.32 6.28 -11.95
CA LEU A 20 -1.41 4.81 -11.84
C LEU A 20 -1.24 4.08 -13.18
N GLY A 21 -1.11 4.80 -14.30
CA GLY A 21 -0.99 4.22 -15.64
C GLY A 21 -2.21 3.39 -16.06
N THR A 22 -3.41 3.77 -15.62
CA THR A 22 -4.66 3.01 -15.86
C THR A 22 -5.50 3.63 -16.96
N LYS A 23 -6.27 2.79 -17.67
CA LYS A 23 -7.05 3.22 -18.86
C LYS A 23 -8.56 3.29 -18.64
N THR A 24 -9.07 2.79 -17.51
CA THR A 24 -10.51 2.73 -17.24
C THR A 24 -10.79 3.20 -15.82
N LYS A 25 -11.92 3.90 -15.63
CA LYS A 25 -12.36 4.39 -14.31
C LYS A 25 -12.35 3.27 -13.25
N VAL A 26 -12.83 2.08 -13.61
CA VAL A 26 -12.85 0.91 -12.71
C VAL A 26 -11.43 0.46 -12.35
N ALA A 27 -10.51 0.40 -13.32
CA ALA A 27 -9.12 0.05 -13.06
C ALA A 27 -8.45 1.09 -12.14
N THR A 28 -8.67 2.38 -12.40
CA THR A 28 -8.13 3.48 -11.59
C THR A 28 -8.62 3.40 -10.15
N VAL A 29 -9.94 3.30 -9.93
CA VAL A 29 -10.52 3.22 -8.58
C VAL A 29 -9.99 1.99 -7.84
N ASN A 30 -9.97 0.82 -8.48
CA ASN A 30 -9.47 -0.40 -7.83
C ASN A 30 -7.97 -0.33 -7.53
N ALA A 31 -7.17 0.26 -8.43
CA ALA A 31 -5.73 0.44 -8.20
C ALA A 31 -5.47 1.43 -7.06
N ALA A 32 -6.18 2.57 -7.03
CA ALA A 32 -6.06 3.56 -5.96
C ALA A 32 -6.43 2.98 -4.59
N LEU A 33 -7.51 2.20 -4.50
CA LEU A 33 -7.91 1.55 -3.25
C LEU A 33 -6.85 0.54 -2.75
N ARG A 34 -6.25 -0.23 -3.67
CA ARG A 34 -5.14 -1.15 -3.32
C ARG A 34 -3.90 -0.40 -2.86
N GLU A 35 -3.57 0.69 -3.54
CA GLU A 35 -2.41 1.53 -3.21
C GLU A 35 -2.54 2.12 -1.80
N VAL A 36 -3.72 2.65 -1.44
CA VAL A 36 -3.99 3.15 -0.07
C VAL A 36 -3.90 2.02 0.97
N ALA A 37 -4.47 0.84 0.67
CA ALA A 37 -4.37 -0.31 1.56
C ALA A 37 -2.91 -0.76 1.76
N ASN A 38 -2.12 -0.74 0.69
CA ASN A 38 -0.70 -1.09 0.72
C ASN A 38 0.10 -0.09 1.56
N ARG A 39 -0.11 1.23 1.38
CA ARG A 39 0.51 2.27 2.20
C ARG A 39 0.24 2.07 3.69
N ARG A 40 -1.00 1.71 4.05
CA ARG A 40 -1.36 1.36 5.44
C ARG A 40 -0.63 0.12 5.93
N ALA A 41 -0.55 -0.93 5.11
CA ALA A 41 0.12 -2.17 5.47
C ALA A 41 1.63 -1.94 5.72
N VAL A 42 2.29 -1.20 4.83
CA VAL A 42 3.70 -0.81 4.96
C VAL A 42 3.92 0.02 6.22
N ALA A 43 3.08 1.02 6.48
CA ALA A 43 3.19 1.83 7.70
C ALA A 43 3.07 0.97 8.97
N LYS A 44 2.11 0.03 9.01
CA LYS A 44 1.95 -0.89 10.13
C LYS A 44 3.16 -1.81 10.31
N MET A 45 3.68 -2.37 9.22
CA MET A 45 4.88 -3.20 9.23
C MET A 45 6.08 -2.43 9.78
N LEU A 46 6.29 -1.18 9.35
CA LEU A 46 7.36 -0.34 9.86
C LEU A 46 7.19 0.01 11.35
N GLN A 47 5.97 0.21 11.84
CA GLN A 47 5.72 0.38 13.28
C GLN A 47 6.10 -0.90 14.05
N GLN A 48 5.68 -2.06 13.57
CA GLN A 48 6.04 -3.33 14.20
C GLN A 48 7.56 -3.54 14.28
N PHE A 49 8.32 -3.16 13.25
CA PHE A 49 9.78 -3.22 13.30
C PHE A 49 10.41 -2.27 14.32
N ARG A 50 9.80 -1.11 14.59
CA ARG A 50 10.28 -0.19 15.63
C ARG A 50 9.98 -0.71 17.04
N ASP A 51 8.81 -1.32 17.20
CA ASP A 51 8.36 -1.81 18.51
C ASP A 51 8.99 -3.16 18.88
N THR A 52 9.47 -3.91 17.89
CA THR A 52 10.20 -5.15 18.14
C THR A 52 11.64 -4.80 18.47
N ASP A 53 12.05 -4.99 19.73
CA ASP A 53 13.42 -4.90 20.23
C ASP A 53 14.28 -6.03 19.64
N THR A 54 14.43 -6.01 18.31
CA THR A 54 15.19 -6.99 17.56
C THR A 54 16.63 -6.58 17.69
N ASP A 55 17.43 -7.35 18.42
CA ASP A 55 18.87 -7.15 18.46
C ASP A 55 19.47 -7.50 17.09
N LEU A 56 19.58 -6.48 16.23
CA LEU A 56 20.20 -6.55 14.91
C LEU A 56 21.73 -6.40 14.98
N SER A 57 22.35 -6.54 16.16
CA SER A 57 23.81 -6.56 16.29
C SER A 57 24.41 -7.82 15.65
N PRO A 58 25.72 -7.80 15.31
CA PRO A 58 26.43 -8.99 14.85
C PRO A 58 26.33 -10.17 15.82
N GLU A 59 26.11 -9.90 17.11
CA GLU A 59 25.94 -10.93 18.14
C GLU A 59 24.54 -11.54 18.09
N GLY A 60 23.49 -10.71 17.99
CA GLY A 60 22.10 -11.17 17.84
C GLY A 60 21.82 -11.92 16.53
N MET A 61 22.54 -11.60 15.44
CA MET A 61 22.35 -12.24 14.13
C MET A 61 23.10 -13.58 13.95
N LYS A 62 23.96 -14.02 14.88
CA LYS A 62 24.83 -15.22 14.72
C LYS A 62 24.07 -16.53 14.44
N GLY A 63 22.77 -16.61 14.73
CA GLY A 63 21.93 -17.80 14.54
C GLY A 63 20.91 -17.75 13.40
N ALA A 64 20.80 -16.62 12.67
CA ALA A 64 19.68 -16.38 11.76
C ALA A 64 19.76 -17.12 10.40
N TRP A 65 20.91 -17.72 10.06
CA TRP A 65 21.18 -18.31 8.73
C TRP A 65 21.67 -19.76 8.78
N ARG A 66 21.36 -20.50 9.86
CA ARG A 66 21.64 -21.95 9.93
C ARG A 66 20.59 -22.77 9.19
#